data_AF-A0A9Q4XK73-F1
#
_entry.id   AF-A0A9Q4XK73-F1
#
_cell.length_a   1.000
_cell.length_b   1.000
_cell.length_c   1.000
_cell.angle_alpha   90.00
_cell.angle_beta   90.00
_cell.angle_gamma   90.00
#
_symmetry.space_group_name_H-M   'P 1'
#
loop_
_entity.id
_entity.type
_entity.pdbx_description
1 polymer ?
#
loop_
_entity_poly.entity_id
_entity_poly.type
_entity_poly.pdbx_seq_one_letter_code
_entity_poly.pdbx_strand_id
1 'polypeptide(L)' 'MSDVVIDPKENPELAAQQLVIELIKAEKTAMINGAASRSTVESIIFAHQSFTNYFKKLKDN' A
#
# COMPACT_ATOMS: atom_id res chain seq x y z
N MET A 1 14.67 15.19 -2.31
CA MET A 1 13.87 15.00 -1.07
C MET A 1 14.47 13.81 -0.37
N SER A 2 14.74 13.90 0.93
CA SER A 2 15.28 12.77 1.69
C SER A 2 14.29 11.61 1.59
N ASP A 3 14.73 10.44 1.11
CA ASP A 3 13.93 9.21 1.10
C ASP A 3 13.64 8.84 2.56
N VAL A 4 12.53 9.35 3.09
CA VAL A 4 12.00 8.93 4.38
C VAL A 4 11.41 7.55 4.15
N VAL A 5 12.26 6.53 4.34
CA VAL A 5 11.82 5.14 4.38
C VAL A 5 11.02 4.98 5.67
N ILE A 6 9.70 4.80 5.51
CA ILE A 6 8.80 4.61 6.64
C ILE A 6 8.91 3.16 7.11
N ASP A 7 9.29 2.96 8.36
CA ASP A 7 9.33 1.63 8.96
C ASP A 7 7.88 1.10 9.13
N PRO A 8 7.51 -0.01 8.47
CA PRO A 8 6.18 -0.60 8.59
C PRO A 8 5.84 -1.12 9.99
N LYS A 9 6.82 -1.40 10.87
CA LYS A 9 6.58 -1.82 12.26
C LYS A 9 6.19 -0.65 13.16
N GLU A 10 6.80 0.51 12.92
CA GLU A 10 6.54 1.74 13.66
C GLU A 10 5.23 2.38 13.19
N ASN A 11 5.07 2.53 11.86
CA ASN A 11 3.90 3.17 11.26
C ASN A 11 3.36 2.40 10.04
N PRO A 12 2.56 1.33 10.26
CA PRO A 12 2.07 0.47 9.19
C PRO A 12 1.14 1.19 8.21
N GLU A 13 0.42 2.21 8.67
CA GLU A 13 -0.53 2.98 7.85
C GLU A 13 0.21 3.89 6.87
N LEU A 14 1.19 4.67 7.35
CA LEU A 14 2.01 5.50 6.47
C LEU A 14 2.87 4.66 5.51
N ALA A 15 3.38 3.51 5.96
CA ALA A 15 4.14 2.59 5.11
C ALA A 15 3.27 2.01 3.98
N ALA A 16 2.02 1.62 4.28
CA ALA A 16 1.06 1.17 3.28
C ALA A 16 0.71 2.27 2.27
N GLN A 17 0.50 3.51 2.76
CA GLN A 17 0.26 4.66 1.90
C GLN A 17 1.44 4.93 0.96
N GLN A 18 2.67 4.92 1.49
CA GLN A 18 3.88 5.12 0.69
C GLN A 18 4.02 4.04 -0.40
N LEU A 19 3.78 2.77 -0.06
CA LEU A 19 3.84 1.67 -1.02
C LEU A 19 2.82 1.83 -2.15
N VAL A 20 1.58 2.21 -1.83
CA VAL A 20 0.54 2.46 -2.84
C VAL A 20 0.93 3.61 -3.77
N ILE A 21 1.49 4.69 -3.23
CA ILE A 21 1.96 5.84 -4.02
C ILE A 21 3.09 5.42 -4.97
N GLU A 22 4.08 4.66 -4.49
CA GLU A 22 5.19 4.18 -5.33
C GLU A 22 4.72 3.21 -6.42
N LEU A 23 3.75 2.36 -6.15
CA LEU A 23 3.12 1.50 -7.16
C LEU A 23 2.39 2.30 -8.25
N ILE A 24 1.74 3.41 -7.88
CA ILE A 24 1.09 4.32 -8.83
C ILE A 24 2.14 5.04 -9.68
N LYS A 25 3.18 5.60 -9.06
CA LYS A 25 4.29 6.28 -9.76
C LYS A 25 5.01 5.35 -10.72
N ALA A 26 5.17 4.08 -10.36
CA ALA A 26 5.79 3.05 -11.19
C ALA A 26 4.85 2.47 -12.26
N GLU A 27 3.64 3.03 -12.42
CA GLU A 27 2.60 2.56 -13.36
C GLU A 27 2.22 1.07 -13.17
N LYS A 28 2.46 0.54 -11.96
CA LYS A 28 2.20 -0.86 -11.58
C LYS A 28 0.81 -1.03 -10.95
N THR A 29 -0.16 -0.24 -11.40
CA THR A 29 -1.53 -0.22 -10.88
C THR A 29 -2.33 -1.47 -11.23
N ALA A 30 -1.89 -2.29 -12.19
CA ALA A 30 -2.47 -3.60 -12.49
C ALA A 30 -2.44 -4.54 -11.27
N MET A 31 -1.42 -4.43 -10.41
CA MET A 31 -1.32 -5.20 -9.16
C MET A 31 -2.31 -4.72 -8.09
N ILE A 32 -2.79 -3.47 -8.19
CA ILE A 32 -3.75 -2.85 -7.27
C ILE A 32 -5.19 -3.16 -7.72
N ASN A 33 -5.44 -3.10 -9.03
CA ASN A 33 -6.79 -3.24 -9.58
C ASN A 33 -7.29 -4.69 -9.68
N GLY A 34 -6.41 -5.68 -9.60
CA GLY A 34 -6.76 -7.09 -9.82
C GLY A 34 -7.24 -7.34 -11.25
N ALA A 35 -7.41 -8.61 -11.62
CA ALA A 35 -7.97 -9.00 -12.92
C ALA A 35 -9.45 -8.59 -13.02
N ALA A 36 -9.71 -7.33 -13.36
CA ALA A 36 -11.00 -6.73 -13.70
C ALA A 36 -12.10 -6.78 -12.62
N SER A 37 -12.53 -5.61 -12.10
CA SER A 37 -13.95 -5.27 -11.81
C SER A 37 -14.17 -4.06 -10.88
N ARG A 38 -13.16 -3.54 -10.17
CA ARG A 38 -13.34 -2.42 -9.23
C ARG A 38 -12.97 -1.07 -9.83
N SER A 39 -13.67 -0.02 -9.41
CA SER A 39 -13.27 1.35 -9.75
C SER A 39 -11.86 1.64 -9.21
N THR A 40 -11.07 2.47 -9.91
CA THR A 40 -9.68 2.77 -9.54
C THR A 40 -9.53 3.22 -8.07
N VAL A 41 -10.52 3.94 -7.54
CA VAL A 41 -10.52 4.42 -6.15
C VAL A 41 -10.74 3.27 -5.15
N GLU A 42 -11.70 2.40 -5.39
CA GLU A 42 -11.97 1.24 -4.52
C GLU A 42 -10.79 0.27 -4.48
N SER A 43 -10.13 0.08 -5.61
CA SER A 43 -8.91 -0.73 -5.70
C SER A 43 -7.77 -0.16 -4.86
N ILE A 44 -7.57 1.17 -4.91
CA ILE A 44 -6.57 1.87 -4.10
C ILE A 44 -6.88 1.72 -2.60
N ILE A 45 -8.13 1.94 -2.20
CA ILE A 45 -8.56 1.77 -0.80
C ILE A 45 -8.34 0.33 -0.34
N PHE A 46 -8.72 -0.64 -1.15
CA PHE A 46 -8.55 -2.06 -0.83
C PHE A 46 -7.08 -2.46 -0.69
N ALA A 47 -6.21 -2.00 -1.61
CA ALA A 47 -4.78 -2.26 -1.52
C ALA A 47 -4.16 -1.64 -0.25
N HIS A 48 -4.51 -0.38 0.05
CA HIS A 48 -4.07 0.29 1.26
C HIS A 48 -4.46 -0.50 2.53
N GLN A 49 -5.72 -0.93 2.63
CA GLN A 49 -6.19 -1.74 3.76
C GLN A 49 -5.46 -3.08 3.86
N SER A 50 -5.24 -3.75 2.72
CA SER A 50 -4.53 -5.04 2.65
C SER A 50 -3.09 -4.92 3.13
N PHE A 51 -2.35 -3.91 2.66
CA PHE A 51 -0.97 -3.65 3.09
C PHE A 51 -0.90 -3.23 4.56
N THR A 52 -1.81 -2.36 5.01
CA THR A 52 -1.88 -1.96 6.43
C THR A 52 -2.06 -3.18 7.33
N ASN A 53 -2.99 -4.08 6.99
CA ASN A 53 -3.23 -5.29 7.76
C ASN A 53 -2.03 -6.24 7.74
N TYR A 54 -1.34 -6.36 6.60
CA TYR A 54 -0.10 -7.13 6.50
C TYR A 54 1.00 -6.57 7.42
N PHE A 55 1.22 -5.25 7.40
CA PHE A 55 2.24 -4.62 8.25
C PHE A 55 1.89 -4.65 9.74
N LYS A 56 0.61 -4.52 10.11
CA LYS A 56 0.17 -4.72 11.51
C LYS A 56 0.52 -6.12 12.00
N LYS A 57 0.24 -7.16 11.22
CA LYS A 57 0.65 -8.56 11.55
C LYS A 57 2.16 -8.73 11.62
N LEU A 58 2.92 -7.94 10.87
CA LEU A 58 4.39 -7.98 10.86
C LEU A 58 5.02 -7.28 12.07
N LYS A 59 4.28 -6.37 12.72
CA LYS A 59 4.62 -5.79 14.02
C LYS A 59 4.43 -6.80 15.15
N ASP A 60 3.42 -7.65 15.03
CA ASP A 60 3.06 -8.66 16.04
C ASP A 60 3.94 -9.93 15.99
N ASN A 61 4.80 -10.08 14.97
CA ASN A 61 5.80 -11.15 14.83
C ASN A 61 7.23 -10.63 15.00
#